data_AF-A0A356EMM2-F1
#
_entry.id   AF-A0A356EMM2-F1
#
_cell.length_a   1.000
_cell.length_b   1.000
_cell.length_c   1.000
_cell.angle_alpha   90.00
_cell.angle_beta   90.00
_cell.angle_gamma   90.00
#
_symmetry.space_group_name_H-M   'P 1'
#
loop_
_entity.id
_entity.type
_entity.pdbx_description
1 polymer ?
#
loop_
_entity_poly.entity_id
_entity_poly.type
_entity_poly.pdbx_seq_one_letter_code
_entity_poly.pdbx_strand_id
1 'polypeptide(L)'
;VLDRDPNPNPAYSVWAPRHFVLSPRDYAPLGPLFQTMREHPVPLVQEYGMWAQIWLARHFGGSGPLFDDFKKLIRSRIEHPKNDSADTARLHHYRTMLRALRHLPMEAGQRRHERLELANYMLDRGEMVGGVTPFESGNVIWEALSVQPNTREEAEQQAALIGRAKAVLDGKVKIIADWDNDKFVAGMRHFLEKQQQTMGATWPDLAPSPSEVPWKVARELVKCGGGERLLGPVLCDGSLLFVKSPNSIWGTEFEAFSASLDAMTVRSLGKATFNPERKPPRRCGITTTCAGGGYYFVSPIDDGIVAFSLTGGSLPRIGEAQGLPTNQVRAMAWLDGKLYAALAGGYLVCCDLTGQSCEILASSSRKQRLSPFDDSPPFSVPHMVADVKRHRLLFATHTPARPEGYQKTNGLWCYDPARKSFERLLEISPFAETSGSSTIVNDKVLLWHHVGWVLQVDLKTGKPSLLYSFNHRDQIVPGLNSAKTPYNNLPMVFGPYAEIDGWLWWVHGFGRMSKETNFTQTLPWPDGTQVHDTGFMYLEPLGDGESLVVGDESSFWLLTLKDASNP
;
A
#
# COMPACT_ATOMS: atom_id res chain seq x y z
N VAL A 1 -14.84 26.96 -33.77
CA VAL A 1 -15.42 25.60 -33.85
C VAL A 1 -14.62 24.75 -32.89
N LEU A 2 -15.09 24.67 -31.63
CA LEU A 2 -14.41 23.97 -30.55
C LEU A 2 -15.32 22.83 -30.14
N ASP A 3 -14.90 21.61 -30.42
CA ASP A 3 -15.69 20.42 -30.17
C ASP A 3 -15.67 20.10 -28.67
N ARG A 4 -16.85 19.82 -28.12
CA ARG A 4 -17.03 19.44 -26.71
C ARG A 4 -16.73 17.95 -26.58
N ASP A 5 -15.83 17.59 -25.67
CA ASP A 5 -15.79 16.22 -25.16
C ASP A 5 -17.07 15.98 -24.32
N PRO A 6 -17.97 15.04 -24.70
CA PRO A 6 -19.27 14.92 -24.06
C PRO A 6 -19.26 14.20 -22.70
N ASN A 7 -18.11 13.91 -22.08
CA ASN A 7 -18.14 13.13 -20.82
C ASN A 7 -17.04 13.43 -19.78
N PRO A 8 -17.11 14.53 -19.00
CA PRO A 8 -16.24 14.72 -17.85
C PRO A 8 -16.85 14.13 -16.56
N ASN A 9 -16.04 13.33 -15.88
CA ASN A 9 -16.27 12.76 -14.56
C ASN A 9 -16.37 13.86 -13.46
N PRO A 10 -17.50 14.03 -12.75
CA PRO A 10 -17.72 15.18 -11.86
C PRO A 10 -16.97 15.14 -10.51
N ALA A 11 -16.29 14.04 -10.16
CA ALA A 11 -15.64 13.90 -8.84
C ALA A 11 -14.20 14.44 -8.76
N TYR A 12 -13.56 14.76 -9.89
CA TYR A 12 -12.18 15.28 -9.94
C TYR A 12 -11.98 16.46 -10.91
N SER A 13 -13.04 16.95 -11.56
CA SER A 13 -12.91 17.88 -12.69
C SER A 13 -12.92 19.37 -12.34
N VAL A 14 -12.93 19.76 -11.06
CA VAL A 14 -12.94 21.20 -10.72
C VAL A 14 -11.54 21.84 -10.86
N TRP A 15 -10.48 21.02 -10.93
CA TRP A 15 -9.08 21.50 -10.98
C TRP A 15 -8.20 20.83 -12.04
N ALA A 16 -8.72 19.95 -12.90
CA ALA A 16 -7.97 19.52 -14.06
C ALA A 16 -7.95 20.70 -15.06
N PRO A 17 -6.80 21.34 -15.34
CA PRO A 17 -6.74 22.39 -16.35
C PRO A 17 -7.28 21.80 -17.66
N ARG A 18 -8.22 22.50 -18.29
CA ARG A 18 -8.72 22.14 -19.62
C ARG A 18 -7.49 21.89 -20.50
N HIS A 19 -7.30 20.66 -20.96
CA HIS A 19 -6.16 20.33 -21.81
C HIS A 19 -6.34 21.08 -23.14
N PHE A 20 -5.62 22.18 -23.30
CA PHE A 20 -5.52 22.85 -24.58
C PHE A 20 -4.76 21.92 -25.53
N VAL A 21 -5.45 21.41 -26.55
CA VAL A 21 -4.80 20.71 -27.65
C VAL A 21 -4.25 21.79 -28.58
N LEU A 22 -2.96 22.07 -28.46
CA LEU A 22 -2.27 22.99 -29.35
C LEU A 22 -2.16 22.35 -30.75
N SER A 23 -2.48 23.11 -31.78
CA SER A 23 -2.31 22.70 -33.18
C SER A 23 -0.86 22.87 -33.62
N PRO A 24 -0.40 22.20 -34.70
CA PRO A 24 0.94 22.42 -35.26
C PRO A 24 1.31 23.90 -35.49
N ARG A 25 0.31 24.75 -35.80
CA ARG A 25 0.50 26.19 -36.02
C ARG A 25 0.86 26.93 -34.73
N ASP A 26 0.39 26.47 -33.59
CA ASP A 26 0.67 27.09 -32.29
C ASP A 26 2.11 26.83 -31.82
N TYR A 27 2.76 25.78 -32.35
CA TYR A 27 4.15 25.45 -32.06
C TYR A 27 5.16 26.07 -33.02
N ALA A 28 4.74 26.50 -34.22
CA ALA A 28 5.63 27.10 -35.21
C ALA A 28 6.45 28.31 -34.67
N PRO A 29 5.89 29.21 -33.85
CA PRO A 29 6.64 30.31 -33.24
C PRO A 29 7.73 29.87 -32.24
N LEU A 30 7.67 28.64 -31.73
CA LEU A 30 8.64 28.13 -30.76
C LEU A 30 9.94 27.62 -31.40
N GLY A 31 9.94 27.33 -32.71
CA GLY A 31 11.12 26.87 -33.44
C GLY A 31 12.33 27.79 -33.27
N PRO A 32 12.21 29.10 -33.56
CA PRO A 32 13.27 30.09 -33.32
C PRO A 32 13.73 30.15 -31.86
N LEU A 33 12.80 30.07 -30.90
CA LEU A 33 13.14 30.05 -29.48
C LEU A 33 14.02 28.83 -29.13
N PHE A 34 13.65 27.65 -29.60
CA PHE A 34 14.42 26.43 -29.33
C PHE A 34 15.78 26.43 -30.03
N GLN A 35 15.91 27.09 -31.19
CA GLN A 35 17.20 27.34 -31.82
C GLN A 35 18.08 28.27 -30.96
N THR A 36 17.53 29.39 -30.50
CA THR A 36 18.24 30.30 -29.57
C THR A 36 18.66 29.57 -28.29
N MET A 37 17.78 28.72 -27.73
CA MET A 37 18.12 27.91 -26.57
C MET A 37 19.26 26.93 -26.88
N ARG A 38 19.26 26.28 -28.04
CA ARG A 38 20.31 25.34 -28.47
C ARG A 38 21.69 26.00 -28.59
N GLU A 39 21.73 27.27 -28.97
CA GLU A 39 22.97 28.06 -29.13
C GLU A 39 23.40 28.76 -27.83
N HIS A 40 22.58 28.73 -26.78
CA HIS A 40 22.78 29.46 -25.54
C HIS A 40 24.07 29.03 -24.79
N PRO A 41 24.88 29.91 -24.17
CA PRO A 41 26.16 29.49 -23.56
C PRO A 41 26.03 28.52 -22.37
N VAL A 42 24.87 28.51 -21.68
CA VAL A 42 24.61 27.61 -20.55
C VAL A 42 24.25 26.21 -21.06
N PRO A 43 25.02 25.15 -20.72
CA PRO A 43 24.78 23.79 -21.21
C PRO A 43 23.34 23.32 -21.04
N LEU A 44 22.78 23.44 -19.83
CA LEU A 44 21.42 22.97 -19.56
C LEU A 44 20.40 23.60 -20.54
N VAL A 45 20.52 24.90 -20.85
CA VAL A 45 19.62 25.55 -21.81
C VAL A 45 19.78 24.98 -23.23
N GLN A 46 21.02 24.67 -23.65
CA GLN A 46 21.29 24.02 -24.94
C GLN A 46 20.63 22.64 -25.04
N GLU A 47 20.68 21.86 -23.96
CA GLU A 47 20.04 20.54 -23.90
C GLU A 47 18.53 20.65 -24.09
N TYR A 48 17.88 21.56 -23.35
CA TYR A 48 16.45 21.77 -23.46
C TYR A 48 16.05 22.30 -24.84
N GLY A 49 16.86 23.18 -25.45
CA GLY A 49 16.66 23.64 -26.83
C GLY A 49 16.73 22.49 -27.84
N MET A 50 17.76 21.65 -27.74
CA MET A 50 17.94 20.50 -28.63
C MET A 50 16.84 19.44 -28.44
N TRP A 51 16.50 19.11 -27.19
CA TRP A 51 15.40 18.20 -26.86
C TRP A 51 14.06 18.70 -27.44
N ALA A 52 13.76 19.99 -27.28
CA ALA A 52 12.54 20.59 -27.80
C ALA A 52 12.48 20.59 -29.34
N GLN A 53 13.61 20.80 -30.03
CA GLN A 53 13.69 20.65 -31.48
C GLN A 53 13.43 19.21 -31.95
N ILE A 54 14.00 18.21 -31.27
CA ILE A 54 13.74 16.79 -31.57
C ILE A 54 12.25 16.48 -31.38
N TRP A 55 11.65 16.99 -30.30
CA TRP A 55 10.24 16.82 -30.01
C TRP A 55 9.37 17.40 -31.13
N LEU A 56 9.62 18.66 -31.54
CA LEU A 56 8.89 19.30 -32.64
C LEU A 56 9.03 18.52 -33.95
N ALA A 57 10.26 18.14 -34.32
CA ALA A 57 10.54 17.44 -35.57
C ALA A 57 9.78 16.12 -35.65
N ARG A 58 9.79 15.32 -34.57
CA ARG A 58 9.07 14.04 -34.55
C ARG A 58 7.56 14.19 -34.47
N HIS A 59 7.06 15.17 -33.71
CA HIS A 59 5.62 15.34 -33.53
C HIS A 59 4.95 15.90 -34.80
N PHE A 60 5.67 16.69 -35.60
CA PHE A 60 5.13 17.34 -36.80
C PHE A 60 5.73 16.85 -38.12
N GLY A 61 6.55 15.78 -38.10
CA GLY A 61 7.19 15.24 -39.31
C GLY A 61 8.19 16.21 -39.98
N GLY A 62 8.79 17.12 -39.20
CA GLY A 62 9.76 18.10 -39.67
C GLY A 62 11.20 17.56 -39.66
N SER A 63 12.12 18.33 -40.25
CA SER A 63 13.56 18.11 -40.06
C SER A 63 14.01 18.68 -38.72
N GLY A 64 14.91 17.96 -38.04
CA GLY A 64 15.47 18.39 -36.77
C GLY A 64 16.67 17.54 -36.40
N PRO A 65 17.31 17.83 -35.25
CA PRO A 65 18.42 17.02 -34.76
C PRO A 65 18.01 15.56 -34.58
N LEU A 66 18.96 14.65 -34.73
CA LEU A 66 18.71 13.25 -34.40
C LEU A 66 18.82 13.06 -32.88
N PHE A 67 18.10 12.08 -32.35
CA PHE A 67 18.21 11.72 -30.95
C PHE A 67 19.63 11.26 -30.58
N ASP A 68 20.35 10.63 -31.51
CA ASP A 68 21.75 10.25 -31.33
C ASP A 68 22.68 11.45 -31.14
N ASP A 69 22.41 12.58 -31.79
CA ASP A 69 23.18 13.80 -31.60
C ASP A 69 22.98 14.35 -30.19
N PHE A 70 21.75 14.27 -29.66
CA PHE A 70 21.44 14.67 -28.29
C PHE A 70 22.10 13.74 -27.28
N LYS A 71 22.11 12.42 -27.53
CA LYS A 71 22.85 11.45 -26.71
C LYS A 71 24.35 11.78 -26.64
N LYS A 72 24.98 12.03 -27.79
CA LYS A 72 26.40 12.41 -27.86
C LYS A 72 26.67 13.69 -27.07
N LEU A 73 25.80 14.69 -27.20
CA LEU A 73 25.90 15.95 -26.46
C LEU A 73 25.84 15.72 -24.94
N ILE A 74 24.86 14.97 -24.46
CA ILE A 74 24.71 14.64 -23.03
C ILE A 74 25.93 13.88 -22.52
N ARG A 75 26.37 12.82 -23.21
CA ARG A 75 27.53 12.00 -22.80
C ARG A 75 28.80 12.85 -22.68
N SER A 76 29.07 13.69 -23.67
CA SER A 76 30.20 14.62 -23.66
C SER A 76 30.20 15.53 -22.41
N ARG A 77 29.02 15.98 -21.96
CA ARG A 77 28.89 16.85 -20.77
C ARG A 77 28.96 16.11 -19.46
N ILE A 78 28.53 14.86 -19.41
CA ILE A 78 28.72 13.99 -18.25
C ILE A 78 30.22 13.71 -18.05
N GLU A 79 30.94 13.46 -19.14
CA GLU A 79 32.39 13.27 -19.14
C GLU A 79 33.17 14.53 -18.77
N HIS A 80 32.72 15.69 -19.29
CA HIS A 80 33.41 16.98 -19.16
C HIS A 80 32.47 18.05 -18.58
N PRO A 81 32.05 17.92 -17.30
CA PRO A 81 31.11 18.86 -16.70
C PRO A 81 31.73 20.24 -16.59
N LYS A 82 31.02 21.25 -17.12
CA LYS A 82 31.36 22.67 -16.95
C LYS A 82 30.50 23.20 -15.80
N ASN A 83 31.07 23.41 -14.60
CA ASN A 83 30.58 24.19 -13.45
C ASN A 83 31.25 23.75 -12.13
N ASP A 84 31.10 24.54 -11.07
CA ASP A 84 31.79 24.41 -9.76
C ASP A 84 31.47 23.12 -8.97
N SER A 85 30.43 22.37 -9.36
CA SER A 85 30.18 21.01 -8.86
C SER A 85 30.00 20.05 -10.04
N ALA A 86 31.06 19.33 -10.37
CA ALA A 86 31.04 18.30 -11.42
C ALA A 86 29.91 17.28 -11.22
N ASP A 87 29.56 16.98 -9.96
CA ASP A 87 28.54 16.00 -9.62
C ASP A 87 27.13 16.55 -9.79
N THR A 88 26.88 17.79 -9.37
CA THR A 88 25.60 18.47 -9.64
C THR A 88 25.37 18.64 -11.14
N ALA A 89 26.42 18.97 -11.91
CA ALA A 89 26.32 19.06 -13.37
C ALA A 89 25.95 17.69 -13.98
N ARG A 90 26.65 16.61 -13.61
CA ARG A 90 26.32 15.25 -14.08
C ARG A 90 24.89 14.85 -13.71
N LEU A 91 24.48 15.09 -12.46
CA LEU A 91 23.11 14.84 -11.99
C LEU A 91 22.08 15.48 -12.91
N HIS A 92 22.26 16.75 -13.26
CA HIS A 92 21.37 17.45 -14.17
C HIS A 92 21.37 16.83 -15.56
N HIS A 93 22.53 16.49 -16.12
CA HIS A 93 22.62 15.89 -17.46
C HIS A 93 21.94 14.50 -17.55
N TYR A 94 22.14 13.63 -16.54
CA TYR A 94 21.43 12.35 -16.46
C TYR A 94 19.91 12.56 -16.35
N ARG A 95 19.46 13.48 -15.49
CA ARG A 95 18.02 13.81 -15.32
C ARG A 95 17.43 14.41 -16.60
N THR A 96 18.17 15.24 -17.33
CA THR A 96 17.74 15.81 -18.61
C THR A 96 17.52 14.71 -19.66
N MET A 97 18.44 13.74 -19.77
CA MET A 97 18.26 12.59 -20.65
C MET A 97 17.04 11.74 -20.28
N LEU A 98 16.81 11.47 -18.98
CA LEU A 98 15.61 10.75 -18.54
C LEU A 98 14.32 11.51 -18.88
N ARG A 99 14.29 12.84 -18.69
CA ARG A 99 13.15 13.69 -19.11
C ARG A 99 12.91 13.59 -20.61
N ALA A 100 13.97 13.66 -21.43
CA ALA A 100 13.85 13.49 -22.86
C ALA A 100 13.25 12.12 -23.22
N LEU A 101 13.74 11.03 -22.61
CA LEU A 101 13.22 9.68 -22.83
C LEU A 101 11.75 9.53 -22.45
N ARG A 102 11.26 10.19 -21.40
CA ARG A 102 9.85 10.16 -21.00
C ARG A 102 8.92 10.88 -21.98
N HIS A 103 9.39 12.01 -22.51
CA HIS A 103 8.53 12.96 -23.22
C HIS A 103 8.69 12.97 -24.73
N LEU A 104 9.78 12.43 -25.27
CA LEU A 104 9.94 12.29 -26.71
C LEU A 104 8.93 11.26 -27.26
N PRO A 105 8.29 11.56 -28.41
CA PRO A 105 7.52 10.58 -29.15
C PRO A 105 8.49 9.50 -29.65
N MET A 106 8.48 8.37 -28.97
CA MET A 106 9.35 7.22 -29.17
C MET A 106 8.50 5.97 -29.02
N GLU A 107 8.78 4.98 -29.86
CA GLU A 107 8.24 3.64 -29.66
C GLU A 107 8.65 3.10 -28.29
N ALA A 108 7.75 2.37 -27.63
CA ALA A 108 7.97 1.91 -26.26
C ALA A 108 9.24 1.04 -26.13
N GLY A 109 9.50 0.17 -27.11
CA GLY A 109 10.71 -0.66 -27.17
C GLY A 109 11.99 0.18 -27.30
N GLN A 110 12.00 1.18 -28.19
CA GLN A 110 13.13 2.09 -28.33
C GLN A 110 13.39 2.86 -27.02
N ARG A 111 12.34 3.38 -26.38
CA ARG A 111 12.46 4.07 -25.10
C ARG A 111 13.06 3.18 -24.01
N ARG A 112 12.64 1.91 -23.92
CA ARG A 112 13.21 0.95 -22.97
C ARG A 112 14.69 0.69 -23.25
N HIS A 113 15.05 0.41 -24.51
CA HIS A 113 16.43 0.19 -24.92
C HIS A 113 17.34 1.38 -24.54
N GLU A 114 16.91 2.60 -24.81
CA GLU A 114 17.72 3.80 -24.52
C GLU A 114 17.86 4.08 -23.01
N ARG A 115 16.89 3.65 -22.18
CA ARG A 115 17.02 3.68 -20.72
C ARG A 115 18.06 2.67 -20.22
N LEU A 116 18.07 1.46 -20.78
CA LEU A 116 19.07 0.42 -20.47
C LEU A 116 20.48 0.87 -20.87
N GLU A 117 20.63 1.46 -22.05
CA GLU A 117 21.88 2.05 -22.53
C GLU A 117 22.39 3.16 -21.61
N LEU A 118 21.52 4.08 -21.18
CA LEU A 118 21.89 5.15 -20.24
C LEU A 118 22.33 4.58 -18.89
N ALA A 119 21.62 3.56 -18.40
CA ALA A 119 21.96 2.87 -17.16
C ALA A 119 23.33 2.18 -17.23
N ASN A 120 23.58 1.43 -18.31
CA ASN A 120 24.88 0.79 -18.53
C ASN A 120 26.02 1.80 -18.61
N TYR A 121 25.85 2.88 -19.38
CA TYR A 121 26.84 3.96 -19.47
C TYR A 121 27.15 4.59 -18.11
N MET A 122 26.13 4.77 -17.26
CA MET A 122 26.32 5.28 -15.90
C MET A 122 27.13 4.29 -15.03
N LEU A 123 26.81 3.00 -15.11
CA LEU A 123 27.50 1.95 -14.35
C LEU A 123 28.94 1.72 -14.83
N ASP A 124 29.24 1.87 -16.13
CA ASP A 124 30.62 1.82 -16.67
C ASP A 124 31.53 2.85 -16.00
N ARG A 125 30.94 3.96 -15.54
CA ARG A 125 31.65 5.04 -14.85
C ARG A 125 31.73 4.83 -13.34
N GLY A 126 31.18 3.74 -12.81
CA GLY A 126 31.05 3.50 -11.37
C GLY A 126 30.14 4.52 -10.67
N GLU A 127 29.26 5.19 -11.42
CA GLU A 127 28.37 6.22 -10.93
C GLU A 127 26.98 5.65 -10.64
N MET A 128 26.27 6.22 -9.67
CA MET A 128 24.84 6.00 -9.47
C MET A 128 24.13 7.30 -9.17
N VAL A 129 23.08 7.60 -9.94
CA VAL A 129 22.37 8.87 -9.88
C VAL A 129 21.03 8.70 -9.16
N GLY A 130 20.86 9.42 -8.05
CA GLY A 130 19.66 9.35 -7.21
C GLY A 130 18.65 10.49 -7.42
N GLY A 131 17.38 10.19 -7.16
CA GLY A 131 16.33 11.21 -6.93
C GLY A 131 16.38 11.73 -5.49
N VAL A 132 15.43 12.60 -5.11
CA VAL A 132 15.24 12.89 -3.68
C VAL A 132 14.73 11.63 -2.99
N THR A 133 14.22 10.60 -3.67
CA THR A 133 14.11 9.26 -3.09
C THR A 133 14.56 8.21 -4.12
N PRO A 134 14.85 6.96 -3.72
CA PRO A 134 15.10 5.87 -4.68
C PRO A 134 13.91 5.65 -5.65
N PHE A 135 12.71 6.06 -5.23
CA PHE A 135 11.43 5.82 -5.89
C PHE A 135 10.95 7.02 -6.73
N GLU A 136 11.64 8.15 -6.65
CA GLU A 136 11.26 9.35 -7.37
C GLU A 136 11.71 9.32 -8.84
N SER A 137 10.90 9.97 -9.66
CA SER A 137 11.19 10.18 -11.07
C SER A 137 12.53 10.92 -11.23
N GLY A 138 13.58 10.22 -11.68
CA GLY A 138 14.91 10.80 -11.88
C GLY A 138 16.09 9.87 -11.59
N ASN A 139 15.82 8.69 -11.01
CA ASN A 139 16.82 7.64 -10.87
C ASN A 139 16.94 6.82 -12.17
N VAL A 140 18.17 6.71 -12.70
CA VAL A 140 18.43 6.07 -14.01
C VAL A 140 18.18 4.56 -13.96
N ILE A 141 18.63 3.88 -12.89
CA ILE A 141 18.46 2.42 -12.71
C ILE A 141 16.99 2.10 -12.50
N TRP A 142 16.29 2.90 -11.69
CA TRP A 142 14.85 2.77 -11.48
C TRP A 142 14.07 2.87 -12.79
N GLU A 143 14.32 3.91 -13.60
CA GLU A 143 13.62 4.10 -14.88
C GLU A 143 13.88 2.96 -15.87
N ALA A 144 15.09 2.41 -15.86
CA ALA A 144 15.47 1.29 -16.72
C ALA A 144 14.80 -0.02 -16.32
N LEU A 145 14.61 -0.27 -15.02
CA LEU A 145 14.08 -1.54 -14.49
C LEU A 145 12.59 -1.50 -14.08
N SER A 146 11.98 -0.34 -13.98
CA SER A 146 10.57 -0.19 -13.55
C SER A 146 9.54 -0.66 -14.59
N VAL A 147 9.96 -0.87 -15.84
CA VAL A 147 9.11 -1.40 -16.89
C VAL A 147 9.42 -2.89 -17.06
N GLN A 148 8.40 -3.74 -16.88
CA GLN A 148 8.54 -5.18 -17.08
C GLN A 148 9.03 -5.49 -18.51
N PRO A 149 9.96 -6.46 -18.66
CA PRO A 149 10.41 -6.88 -19.97
C PRO A 149 9.26 -7.59 -20.71
N ASN A 150 9.07 -7.24 -21.99
CA ASN A 150 8.05 -7.86 -22.83
C ASN A 150 8.59 -9.07 -23.61
N THR A 151 9.91 -9.21 -23.68
CA THR A 151 10.60 -10.31 -24.36
C THR A 151 11.63 -10.92 -23.43
N ARG A 152 12.03 -12.16 -23.73
CA ARG A 152 13.11 -12.85 -23.02
C ARG A 152 14.44 -12.08 -23.11
N GLU A 153 14.76 -11.56 -24.30
CA GLU A 153 15.98 -10.78 -24.53
C GLU A 153 16.02 -9.52 -23.65
N GLU A 154 14.90 -8.79 -23.53
CA GLU A 154 14.80 -7.64 -22.63
C GLU A 154 14.99 -8.08 -21.16
N ALA A 155 14.46 -9.24 -20.77
CA ALA A 155 14.63 -9.79 -19.42
C ALA A 155 16.10 -10.14 -19.13
N GLU A 156 16.80 -10.77 -20.08
CA GLU A 156 18.24 -11.07 -19.97
C GLU A 156 19.08 -9.79 -19.83
N GLN A 157 18.75 -8.74 -20.60
CA GLN A 157 19.40 -7.43 -20.49
C GLN A 157 19.16 -6.77 -19.12
N GLN A 158 17.93 -6.84 -18.60
CA GLN A 158 17.62 -6.34 -17.27
C GLN A 158 18.31 -7.16 -16.16
N ALA A 159 18.38 -8.48 -16.30
CA ALA A 159 19.10 -9.36 -15.38
C ALA A 159 20.58 -9.01 -15.30
N ALA A 160 21.22 -8.82 -16.46
CA ALA A 160 22.60 -8.39 -16.54
C ALA A 160 22.79 -7.00 -15.90
N LEU A 161 21.87 -6.05 -16.16
CA LEU A 161 21.92 -4.72 -15.55
C LEU A 161 21.80 -4.80 -14.02
N ILE A 162 20.92 -5.64 -13.48
CA ILE A 162 20.78 -5.86 -12.04
C ILE A 162 22.09 -6.38 -11.43
N GLY A 163 22.70 -7.41 -12.04
CA GLY A 163 23.98 -7.95 -11.58
C GLY A 163 25.09 -6.91 -11.58
N ARG A 164 25.18 -6.11 -12.64
CA ARG A 164 26.14 -5.00 -12.74
C ARG A 164 25.90 -3.91 -11.70
N ALA A 165 24.64 -3.50 -11.49
CA ALA A 165 24.29 -2.49 -10.51
C ALA A 165 24.64 -2.93 -9.09
N LYS A 166 24.39 -4.21 -8.75
CA LYS A 166 24.82 -4.82 -7.47
C LYS A 166 26.34 -4.78 -7.32
N ALA A 167 27.09 -5.19 -8.34
CA ALA A 167 28.55 -5.15 -8.31
C ALA A 167 29.12 -3.73 -8.12
N VAL A 168 28.50 -2.71 -8.73
CA VAL A 168 28.88 -1.31 -8.51
C VAL A 168 28.61 -0.89 -7.07
N LEU A 169 27.44 -1.25 -6.49
CA LEU A 169 27.11 -0.96 -5.08
C LEU A 169 28.01 -1.66 -4.07
N ASP A 170 28.49 -2.86 -4.39
CA ASP A 170 29.45 -3.62 -3.57
C ASP A 170 30.88 -3.07 -3.68
N GLY A 171 31.18 -2.38 -4.77
CA GLY A 171 32.44 -1.70 -4.99
C GLY A 171 32.48 -0.27 -4.45
N LYS A 172 33.42 0.52 -4.98
CA LYS A 172 33.48 1.97 -4.72
C LYS A 172 32.51 2.70 -5.64
N VAL A 173 31.23 2.74 -5.26
CA VAL A 173 30.22 3.52 -5.99
C VAL A 173 30.37 5.01 -5.73
N LYS A 174 30.30 5.82 -6.79
CA LYS A 174 30.12 7.26 -6.69
C LYS A 174 28.64 7.60 -6.76
N ILE A 175 28.05 7.90 -5.60
CA ILE A 175 26.65 8.30 -5.51
C ILE A 175 26.55 9.79 -5.83
N ILE A 176 25.75 10.10 -6.85
CA ILE A 176 25.44 11.45 -7.30
C ILE A 176 23.96 11.69 -6.98
N ALA A 177 23.68 12.11 -5.75
CA ALA A 177 22.32 12.29 -5.25
C ALA A 177 22.22 13.49 -4.30
N ASP A 178 20.99 14.02 -4.15
CA ASP A 178 20.66 15.11 -3.22
C ASP A 178 20.33 14.57 -1.79
N TRP A 179 20.69 13.31 -1.50
CA TRP A 179 20.20 12.54 -0.35
C TRP A 179 21.35 11.78 0.35
N ASP A 180 21.09 11.30 1.57
CA ASP A 180 21.95 10.45 2.38
C ASP A 180 22.43 9.17 1.64
N ASN A 181 23.73 9.05 1.43
CA ASN A 181 24.33 7.97 0.65
C ASN A 181 23.96 6.56 1.16
N ASP A 182 23.93 6.36 2.48
CA ASP A 182 23.69 5.03 3.07
C ASP A 182 22.25 4.61 2.83
N LYS A 183 21.30 5.53 3.02
CA LYS A 183 19.89 5.28 2.71
C LYS A 183 19.65 5.04 1.23
N PHE A 184 20.37 5.76 0.36
CA PHE A 184 20.29 5.54 -1.09
C PHE A 184 20.76 4.12 -1.45
N VAL A 185 21.92 3.70 -0.93
CA VAL A 185 22.48 2.36 -1.17
C VAL A 185 21.54 1.28 -0.69
N ALA A 186 21.03 1.39 0.54
CA ALA A 186 20.10 0.42 1.11
C ALA A 186 18.80 0.32 0.27
N GLY A 187 18.21 1.46 -0.09
CA GLY A 187 17.01 1.50 -0.93
C GLY A 187 17.23 0.94 -2.33
N MET A 188 18.39 1.21 -2.94
CA MET A 188 18.73 0.68 -4.26
C MET A 188 18.98 -0.84 -4.22
N ARG A 189 19.66 -1.37 -3.19
CA ARG A 189 19.84 -2.82 -3.01
C ARG A 189 18.51 -3.54 -2.94
N HIS A 190 17.61 -3.03 -2.09
CA HIS A 190 16.27 -3.58 -1.98
C HIS A 190 15.51 -3.53 -3.32
N PHE A 191 15.57 -2.40 -4.03
CA PHE A 191 14.96 -2.29 -5.35
C PHE A 191 15.49 -3.34 -6.33
N LEU A 192 16.82 -3.49 -6.42
CA LEU A 192 17.46 -4.47 -7.31
C LEU A 192 17.10 -5.91 -6.96
N GLU A 193 17.00 -6.25 -5.67
CA GLU A 193 16.52 -7.55 -5.20
C GLU A 193 15.06 -7.78 -5.61
N LYS A 194 14.18 -6.80 -5.38
CA LYS A 194 12.77 -6.87 -5.79
C LYS A 194 12.64 -7.08 -7.30
N GLN A 195 13.40 -6.33 -8.11
CA GLN A 195 13.39 -6.50 -9.57
C GLN A 195 13.91 -7.87 -9.99
N GLN A 196 14.98 -8.36 -9.36
CA GLN A 196 15.53 -9.68 -9.65
C GLN A 196 14.51 -10.78 -9.38
N GLN A 197 13.80 -10.70 -8.26
CA GLN A 197 12.76 -11.66 -7.90
C GLN A 197 11.52 -11.56 -8.79
N THR A 198 11.08 -10.34 -9.10
CA THR A 198 9.94 -10.11 -10.00
C THR A 198 10.20 -10.71 -11.36
N MET A 199 11.41 -10.51 -11.89
CA MET A 199 11.88 -11.12 -13.12
C MET A 199 11.98 -12.65 -13.00
N GLY A 200 12.48 -13.17 -11.88
CA GLY A 200 12.55 -14.62 -11.62
C GLY A 200 11.19 -15.32 -11.54
N ALA A 201 10.15 -14.62 -11.07
CA ALA A 201 8.79 -15.15 -11.08
C ALA A 201 8.25 -15.33 -12.52
N THR A 202 8.63 -14.45 -13.45
CA THR A 202 8.23 -14.52 -14.86
C THR A 202 9.16 -15.41 -15.69
N TRP A 203 10.46 -15.39 -15.38
CA TRP A 203 11.55 -16.08 -16.10
C TRP A 203 12.45 -16.83 -15.09
N PRO A 204 12.01 -18.02 -14.62
CA PRO A 204 12.68 -18.73 -13.52
C PRO A 204 14.14 -19.09 -13.77
N ASP A 205 14.52 -19.30 -15.03
CA ASP A 205 15.89 -19.61 -15.46
C ASP A 205 16.85 -18.40 -15.39
N LEU A 206 16.31 -17.18 -15.32
CA LEU A 206 17.08 -15.94 -15.13
C LEU A 206 17.21 -15.54 -13.66
N ALA A 207 16.48 -16.20 -12.76
CA ALA A 207 16.61 -15.98 -11.33
C ALA A 207 17.92 -16.61 -10.83
N PRO A 208 18.66 -15.96 -9.90
CA PRO A 208 19.54 -16.73 -9.01
C PRO A 208 18.68 -17.79 -8.31
N SER A 209 19.27 -18.94 -7.96
CA SER A 209 18.58 -20.12 -7.40
C SER A 209 17.35 -19.73 -6.57
N PRO A 210 16.18 -20.36 -6.83
CA PRO A 210 14.92 -19.93 -6.25
C PRO A 210 15.10 -19.73 -4.76
N SER A 211 14.87 -18.49 -4.30
CA SER A 211 14.97 -18.16 -2.89
C SER A 211 14.09 -19.13 -2.12
N GLU A 212 14.70 -19.86 -1.20
CA GLU A 212 14.01 -20.89 -0.44
C GLU A 212 12.78 -20.27 0.24
N VAL A 213 11.60 -20.82 -0.09
CA VAL A 213 10.36 -20.33 0.51
C VAL A 213 10.32 -20.71 1.99
N PRO A 214 9.82 -19.82 2.86
CA PRO A 214 9.82 -20.05 4.30
C PRO A 214 8.68 -20.93 4.80
N TRP A 215 7.91 -21.53 3.90
CA TRP A 215 6.84 -22.46 4.24
C TRP A 215 7.17 -23.88 3.79
N LYS A 216 6.78 -24.85 4.61
CA LYS A 216 6.78 -26.29 4.28
C LYS A 216 5.62 -26.60 3.33
N VAL A 217 4.47 -25.97 3.57
CA VAL A 217 3.21 -26.20 2.83
C VAL A 217 2.52 -24.87 2.57
N ALA A 218 2.03 -24.69 1.34
CA ALA A 218 1.09 -23.64 0.96
C ALA A 218 -0.19 -24.30 0.45
N ARG A 219 -1.31 -24.05 1.13
CA ARG A 219 -2.59 -24.72 0.88
C ARG A 219 -3.65 -23.70 0.49
N GLU A 220 -4.18 -23.84 -0.73
CA GLU A 220 -5.25 -22.97 -1.24
C GLU A 220 -6.55 -23.24 -0.47
N LEU A 221 -7.05 -22.26 0.29
CA LEU A 221 -8.33 -22.38 0.99
C LEU A 221 -9.50 -22.10 0.05
N VAL A 222 -9.35 -21.07 -0.78
CA VAL A 222 -10.34 -20.67 -1.78
C VAL A 222 -9.67 -19.82 -2.86
N LYS A 223 -10.13 -19.97 -4.11
CA LYS A 223 -9.77 -19.13 -5.24
C LYS A 223 -11.03 -18.74 -6.01
N CYS A 224 -11.12 -17.45 -6.35
CA CYS A 224 -12.21 -16.91 -7.15
C CYS A 224 -11.98 -17.17 -8.65
N GLY A 225 -13.07 -17.33 -9.39
CA GLY A 225 -13.04 -17.32 -10.84
C GLY A 225 -12.84 -15.91 -11.38
N GLY A 226 -12.53 -15.80 -12.68
CA GLY A 226 -12.47 -14.51 -13.36
C GLY A 226 -13.79 -13.77 -13.22
N GLY A 227 -13.75 -12.55 -12.68
CA GLY A 227 -14.96 -11.75 -12.49
C GLY A 227 -15.60 -11.84 -11.11
N GLU A 228 -14.92 -12.38 -10.11
CA GLU A 228 -15.35 -12.40 -8.70
C GLU A 228 -14.24 -11.85 -7.80
N ARG A 229 -14.59 -11.45 -6.57
CA ARG A 229 -13.66 -10.95 -5.55
C ARG A 229 -13.96 -11.55 -4.20
N LEU A 230 -12.90 -11.84 -3.45
CA LEU A 230 -12.93 -12.24 -2.05
C LEU A 230 -12.71 -11.02 -1.15
N LEU A 231 -13.58 -10.81 -0.16
CA LEU A 231 -13.57 -9.63 0.72
C LEU A 231 -13.91 -10.01 2.16
N GLY A 232 -13.54 -9.14 3.10
CA GLY A 232 -13.95 -9.23 4.51
C GLY A 232 -13.50 -10.48 5.30
N PRO A 233 -12.34 -11.10 5.03
CA PRO A 233 -11.86 -12.27 5.76
C PRO A 233 -11.83 -12.06 7.28
N VAL A 234 -12.29 -13.05 8.04
CA VAL A 234 -12.20 -13.13 9.50
C VAL A 234 -11.94 -14.58 9.90
N LEU A 235 -10.96 -14.80 10.78
CA LEU A 235 -10.76 -16.10 11.41
C LEU A 235 -11.72 -16.28 12.60
N CYS A 236 -12.41 -17.41 12.63
CA CYS A 236 -13.33 -17.78 13.71
C CYS A 236 -13.44 -19.31 13.80
N ASP A 237 -13.19 -19.85 14.99
CA ASP A 237 -13.37 -21.28 15.33
C ASP A 237 -12.79 -22.26 14.29
N GLY A 238 -11.52 -22.06 13.91
CA GLY A 238 -10.81 -22.93 12.96
C GLY A 238 -11.29 -22.80 11.52
N SER A 239 -12.02 -21.73 11.19
CA SER A 239 -12.50 -21.44 9.84
C SER A 239 -12.16 -20.02 9.41
N LEU A 240 -11.95 -19.83 8.12
CA LEU A 240 -11.89 -18.53 7.47
C LEU A 240 -13.29 -18.17 6.96
N LEU A 241 -13.86 -17.10 7.50
CA LEU A 241 -15.12 -16.52 7.05
C LEU A 241 -14.83 -15.42 6.04
N PHE A 242 -15.56 -15.34 4.94
CA PHE A 242 -15.32 -14.32 3.91
C PHE A 242 -16.57 -14.06 3.08
N VAL A 243 -16.53 -13.00 2.28
CA VAL A 243 -17.55 -12.66 1.29
C VAL A 243 -17.01 -12.86 -0.11
N LYS A 244 -17.85 -13.40 -0.99
CA LYS A 244 -17.65 -13.41 -2.43
C LYS A 244 -18.58 -12.39 -3.07
N SER A 245 -18.03 -11.52 -3.90
CA SER A 245 -18.79 -10.52 -4.67
C SER A 245 -18.45 -10.62 -6.16
N PRO A 246 -19.41 -10.43 -7.07
CA PRO A 246 -19.09 -10.18 -8.48
C PRO A 246 -18.15 -8.98 -8.61
N ASN A 247 -17.22 -9.05 -9.57
CA ASN A 247 -16.24 -8.01 -9.91
C ASN A 247 -16.89 -6.83 -10.65
N SER A 248 -18.20 -6.88 -10.93
CA SER A 248 -18.89 -5.72 -11.43
C SER A 248 -18.89 -4.65 -10.34
N ILE A 249 -18.38 -3.47 -10.68
CA ILE A 249 -18.45 -2.25 -9.86
C ILE A 249 -19.90 -1.85 -9.47
N TRP A 250 -20.89 -2.57 -10.01
CA TRP A 250 -22.33 -2.41 -9.80
C TRP A 250 -22.97 -3.64 -9.15
N GLY A 251 -22.18 -4.61 -8.67
CA GLY A 251 -22.70 -5.82 -8.07
C GLY A 251 -23.65 -5.47 -6.92
N THR A 252 -24.92 -5.85 -7.06
CA THR A 252 -25.97 -5.63 -6.06
C THR A 252 -26.10 -6.80 -5.10
N GLU A 253 -25.28 -7.85 -5.24
CA GLU A 253 -25.36 -9.05 -4.42
C GLU A 253 -23.98 -9.51 -3.97
N PHE A 254 -23.93 -10.12 -2.80
CA PHE A 254 -22.75 -10.80 -2.27
C PHE A 254 -23.18 -12.04 -1.48
N GLU A 255 -22.28 -13.02 -1.40
CA GLU A 255 -22.53 -14.28 -0.70
C GLU A 255 -21.44 -14.50 0.34
N ALA A 256 -21.86 -14.86 1.56
CA ALA A 256 -20.94 -15.15 2.65
C ALA A 256 -20.59 -16.65 2.68
N PHE A 257 -19.35 -16.95 3.02
CA PHE A 257 -18.82 -18.31 3.04
C PHE A 257 -17.99 -18.56 4.30
N SER A 258 -17.82 -19.84 4.61
CA SER A 258 -16.89 -20.36 5.61
C SER A 258 -16.02 -21.43 4.95
N ALA A 259 -14.70 -21.28 5.00
CA ALA A 259 -13.74 -22.30 4.61
C ALA A 259 -13.13 -22.90 5.88
N SER A 260 -13.31 -24.21 6.09
CA SER A 260 -12.63 -24.90 7.18
C SER A 260 -11.12 -24.92 6.90
N LEU A 261 -10.31 -24.54 7.89
CA LEU A 261 -8.87 -24.61 7.77
C LEU A 261 -8.41 -26.06 7.67
N ASP A 262 -9.04 -27.01 8.38
CA ASP A 262 -8.60 -28.41 8.39
C ASP A 262 -9.22 -29.26 7.28
N ALA A 263 -10.55 -29.17 7.12
CA ALA A 263 -11.31 -30.09 6.28
C ALA A 263 -11.34 -29.72 4.80
N MET A 264 -10.85 -28.52 4.42
CA MET A 264 -10.86 -28.03 3.04
C MET A 264 -12.24 -27.94 2.41
N THR A 265 -13.28 -27.81 3.25
CA THR A 265 -14.65 -27.63 2.78
C THR A 265 -15.02 -26.16 2.83
N VAL A 266 -15.52 -25.64 1.72
CA VAL A 266 -16.14 -24.32 1.63
C VAL A 266 -17.65 -24.48 1.70
N ARG A 267 -18.30 -23.76 2.61
CA ARG A 267 -19.76 -23.78 2.80
C ARG A 267 -20.32 -22.38 2.67
N SER A 268 -21.39 -22.22 1.89
CA SER A 268 -22.17 -20.97 1.83
C SER A 268 -22.95 -20.76 3.14
N LEU A 269 -22.92 -19.53 3.64
CA LEU A 269 -23.66 -19.07 4.82
C LEU A 269 -24.95 -18.32 4.43
N GLY A 270 -25.05 -17.85 3.19
CA GLY A 270 -26.20 -17.13 2.66
C GLY A 270 -25.84 -15.97 1.73
N LYS A 271 -26.86 -15.45 1.04
CA LYS A 271 -26.75 -14.34 0.09
C LYS A 271 -27.42 -13.08 0.63
N ALA A 272 -26.83 -11.93 0.36
CA ALA A 272 -27.40 -10.63 0.70
C ALA A 272 -27.31 -9.68 -0.49
N THR A 273 -28.28 -8.78 -0.61
CA THR A 273 -28.31 -7.75 -1.65
C THR A 273 -28.00 -6.37 -1.07
N PHE A 274 -27.26 -5.52 -1.77
CA PHE A 274 -27.12 -4.12 -1.40
C PHE A 274 -28.42 -3.37 -1.71
N ASN A 275 -28.73 -2.34 -0.94
CA ASN A 275 -29.85 -1.46 -1.27
C ASN A 275 -29.63 -0.79 -2.65
N PRO A 276 -30.43 -1.11 -3.68
CA PRO A 276 -30.22 -0.63 -5.05
C PRO A 276 -30.54 0.87 -5.22
N GLU A 277 -31.29 1.48 -4.30
CA GLU A 277 -31.69 2.88 -4.40
C GLU A 277 -30.56 3.86 -4.07
N ARG A 278 -29.55 3.39 -3.32
CA ARG A 278 -28.32 4.15 -3.07
C ARG A 278 -27.38 3.81 -4.22
N LYS A 279 -27.14 4.76 -5.14
CA LYS A 279 -26.15 4.62 -6.23
C LYS A 279 -24.91 3.97 -5.63
N PRO A 280 -24.54 2.75 -6.04
CA PRO A 280 -23.45 2.08 -5.38
C PRO A 280 -22.21 2.94 -5.54
N PRO A 281 -21.39 3.08 -4.48
CA PRO A 281 -20.05 3.61 -4.64
C PRO A 281 -19.37 2.85 -5.79
N ARG A 282 -18.44 3.50 -6.50
CA ARG A 282 -17.77 2.94 -7.71
C ARG A 282 -17.05 1.60 -7.50
N ARG A 283 -17.10 1.03 -6.30
CA ARG A 283 -16.61 -0.30 -5.92
C ARG A 283 -17.59 -0.89 -4.91
N CYS A 284 -18.11 -2.08 -5.21
CA CYS A 284 -18.77 -2.93 -4.23
C CYS A 284 -17.75 -3.20 -3.11
N GLY A 285 -17.96 -2.61 -1.93
CA GLY A 285 -16.96 -2.59 -0.87
C GLY A 285 -17.54 -3.08 0.43
N ILE A 286 -16.85 -4.03 1.04
CA ILE A 286 -17.03 -4.37 2.46
C ILE A 286 -16.11 -3.44 3.24
N THR A 287 -16.65 -2.66 4.16
CA THR A 287 -15.86 -1.71 4.98
C THR A 287 -15.21 -2.41 6.17
N THR A 288 -15.92 -3.36 6.78
CA THR A 288 -15.46 -4.09 7.95
C THR A 288 -16.27 -5.37 8.14
N THR A 289 -15.65 -6.34 8.80
CA THR A 289 -16.24 -7.62 9.17
C THR A 289 -15.80 -8.00 10.59
N CYS A 290 -16.61 -8.81 11.26
CA CYS A 290 -16.21 -9.49 12.49
C CYS A 290 -17.04 -10.77 12.63
N ALA A 291 -16.70 -11.62 13.60
CA ALA A 291 -17.43 -12.84 13.87
C ALA A 291 -17.55 -13.09 15.37
N GLY A 292 -18.62 -13.77 15.76
CA GLY A 292 -18.86 -14.19 17.14
C GLY A 292 -20.34 -14.44 17.41
N GLY A 293 -20.63 -15.12 18.53
CA GLY A 293 -22.01 -15.43 18.92
C GLY A 293 -22.77 -16.31 17.92
N GLY A 294 -22.07 -17.09 17.09
CA GLY A 294 -22.66 -17.89 16.03
C GLY A 294 -22.98 -17.12 14.75
N TYR A 295 -22.44 -15.91 14.57
CA TYR A 295 -22.66 -15.09 13.39
C TYR A 295 -21.35 -14.58 12.76
N TYR A 296 -21.42 -14.34 11.45
CA TYR A 296 -20.47 -13.57 10.68
C TYR A 296 -21.13 -12.24 10.30
N PHE A 297 -20.58 -11.13 10.79
CA PHE A 297 -21.10 -9.79 10.54
C PHE A 297 -20.33 -9.13 9.42
N VAL A 298 -21.08 -8.59 8.46
CA VAL A 298 -20.53 -7.92 7.29
C VAL A 298 -21.13 -6.53 7.19
N SER A 299 -20.29 -5.51 7.03
CA SER A 299 -20.76 -4.17 6.69
C SER A 299 -20.38 -3.80 5.26
N PRO A 300 -21.36 -3.75 4.36
CA PRO A 300 -21.26 -3.00 3.12
C PRO A 300 -21.00 -1.51 3.32
N ILE A 301 -20.37 -0.88 2.34
CA ILE A 301 -20.36 0.59 2.25
C ILE A 301 -21.81 1.12 2.22
N ASP A 302 -22.13 1.99 3.18
CA ASP A 302 -23.39 2.74 3.28
C ASP A 302 -24.68 1.90 3.46
N ASP A 303 -24.60 0.61 3.81
CA ASP A 303 -25.78 -0.29 3.96
C ASP A 303 -25.90 -0.98 5.34
N GLY A 304 -25.24 -0.44 6.36
CA GLY A 304 -25.35 -0.94 7.74
C GLY A 304 -24.63 -2.28 7.93
N ILE A 305 -25.24 -3.17 8.70
CA ILE A 305 -24.66 -4.46 9.09
C ILE A 305 -25.59 -5.60 8.68
N VAL A 306 -25.04 -6.63 8.04
CA VAL A 306 -25.70 -7.89 7.73
C VAL A 306 -25.09 -8.98 8.60
N ALA A 307 -25.92 -9.74 9.31
CA ALA A 307 -25.49 -10.87 10.14
C ALA A 307 -25.82 -12.21 9.44
N PHE A 308 -24.80 -12.99 9.11
CA PHE A 308 -24.95 -14.33 8.56
C PHE A 308 -24.82 -15.37 9.66
N SER A 309 -25.83 -16.19 9.88
CA SER A 309 -25.74 -17.28 10.86
C SER A 309 -24.74 -18.33 10.39
N LEU A 310 -23.83 -18.73 11.28
CA LEU A 310 -22.89 -19.83 11.04
C LEU A 310 -23.58 -21.20 11.01
N THR A 311 -24.85 -21.31 11.38
CA THR A 311 -25.64 -22.54 11.25
C THR A 311 -26.66 -22.47 10.12
N GLY A 312 -26.67 -21.38 9.36
CA GLY A 312 -27.75 -21.04 8.43
C GLY A 312 -28.98 -20.48 9.18
N GLY A 313 -29.85 -19.77 8.44
CA GLY A 313 -31.07 -19.19 9.01
C GLY A 313 -31.39 -17.80 8.48
N SER A 314 -32.12 -17.01 9.27
CA SER A 314 -32.44 -15.63 8.94
C SER A 314 -31.17 -14.77 8.87
N LEU A 315 -31.24 -13.72 8.05
CA LEU A 315 -30.19 -12.72 7.88
C LEU A 315 -30.64 -11.40 8.51
N PRO A 316 -30.44 -11.20 9.83
CA PRO A 316 -30.74 -9.92 10.45
C PRO A 316 -29.95 -8.79 9.77
N ARG A 317 -30.64 -7.68 9.51
CA ARG A 317 -30.01 -6.42 9.12
C ARG A 317 -30.14 -5.43 10.25
N ILE A 318 -29.05 -4.74 10.52
CA ILE A 318 -28.99 -3.65 11.49
C ILE A 318 -28.59 -2.40 10.71
N GLY A 319 -29.57 -1.52 10.49
CA GLY A 319 -29.41 -0.23 9.85
C GLY A 319 -29.99 0.89 10.71
N GLU A 320 -30.10 2.08 10.13
CA GLU A 320 -30.76 3.24 10.76
C GLU A 320 -32.18 2.91 11.24
N ALA A 321 -32.92 2.11 10.47
CA ALA A 321 -34.26 1.64 10.86
C ALA A 321 -34.28 0.75 12.11
N GLN A 322 -33.15 0.16 12.48
CA GLN A 322 -32.95 -0.66 13.68
C GLN A 322 -32.19 0.10 14.78
N GLY A 323 -32.02 1.42 14.63
CA GLY A 323 -31.44 2.29 15.64
C GLY A 323 -29.95 2.61 15.47
N LEU A 324 -29.30 2.25 14.35
CA LEU A 324 -27.97 2.80 14.07
C LEU A 324 -28.05 4.32 13.82
N PRO A 325 -27.08 5.12 14.31
CA PRO A 325 -27.03 6.54 13.98
C PRO A 325 -26.79 6.83 12.49
N THR A 326 -26.14 5.89 11.79
CA THR A 326 -25.87 5.94 10.34
C THR A 326 -25.60 4.52 9.83
N ASN A 327 -25.81 4.27 8.54
CA ASN A 327 -25.42 3.01 7.90
C ASN A 327 -23.92 2.90 7.56
N GLN A 328 -23.11 3.93 7.82
CA GLN A 328 -21.68 3.95 7.50
C GLN A 328 -20.81 3.33 8.60
N VAL A 329 -20.73 2.01 8.67
CA VAL A 329 -19.90 1.30 9.66
C VAL A 329 -18.44 1.25 9.20
N ARG A 330 -17.53 1.49 10.14
CA ARG A 330 -16.07 1.58 9.90
C ARG A 330 -15.29 0.47 10.57
N ALA A 331 -15.72 0.03 11.75
CA ALA A 331 -15.12 -1.09 12.48
C ALA A 331 -16.19 -1.83 13.27
N MET A 332 -16.02 -3.14 13.47
CA MET A 332 -16.90 -3.97 14.29
C MET A 332 -16.09 -4.94 15.15
N ALA A 333 -16.63 -5.30 16.32
CA ALA A 333 -16.12 -6.40 17.13
C ALA A 333 -17.25 -7.07 17.91
N TRP A 334 -17.12 -8.38 18.12
CA TRP A 334 -18.03 -9.14 18.98
C TRP A 334 -17.39 -9.39 20.34
N LEU A 335 -18.09 -9.04 21.42
CA LEU A 335 -17.60 -9.26 22.79
C LEU A 335 -18.78 -9.51 23.73
N ASP A 336 -18.66 -10.52 24.59
CA ASP A 336 -19.61 -10.82 25.68
C ASP A 336 -21.09 -10.82 25.25
N GLY A 337 -21.37 -11.43 24.09
CA GLY A 337 -22.74 -11.59 23.57
C GLY A 337 -23.29 -10.36 22.84
N LYS A 338 -22.48 -9.33 22.61
CA LYS A 338 -22.90 -8.06 22.01
C LYS A 338 -22.04 -7.71 20.81
N LEU A 339 -22.66 -7.07 19.83
CA LEU A 339 -21.97 -6.51 18.68
C LEU A 339 -21.64 -5.04 18.95
N TYR A 340 -20.38 -4.68 18.83
CA TYR A 340 -19.92 -3.31 18.92
C TYR A 340 -19.54 -2.80 17.54
N ALA A 341 -19.89 -1.54 17.27
CA ALA A 341 -19.64 -0.93 15.98
C ALA A 341 -19.18 0.53 16.15
N ALA A 342 -18.20 0.90 15.35
CA ALA A 342 -17.84 2.29 15.14
C ALA A 342 -18.35 2.77 13.80
N LEU A 343 -18.93 3.97 13.77
CA LEU A 343 -19.61 4.51 12.59
C LEU A 343 -19.10 5.90 12.23
N ALA A 344 -19.29 6.28 10.96
CA ALA A 344 -18.95 7.60 10.47
C ALA A 344 -19.68 8.69 11.27
N GLY A 345 -19.06 9.87 11.38
CA GLY A 345 -19.60 10.95 12.19
C GLY A 345 -19.29 10.83 13.69
N GLY A 346 -18.37 9.94 14.09
CA GLY A 346 -17.86 9.86 15.46
C GLY A 346 -18.80 9.16 16.42
N TYR A 347 -19.34 8.00 16.04
CA TYR A 347 -20.21 7.20 16.90
C TYR A 347 -19.55 5.87 17.28
N LEU A 348 -19.72 5.47 18.54
CA LEU A 348 -19.53 4.11 19.01
C LEU A 348 -20.85 3.59 19.56
N VAL A 349 -21.27 2.42 19.11
CA VAL A 349 -22.52 1.79 19.55
C VAL A 349 -22.30 0.35 19.98
N CYS A 350 -23.21 -0.13 20.81
CA CYS A 350 -23.39 -1.53 21.16
C CYS A 350 -24.78 -1.95 20.70
N CYS A 351 -24.87 -3.02 19.92
CA CYS A 351 -26.13 -3.59 19.44
C CYS A 351 -26.38 -4.95 20.08
N ASP A 352 -27.60 -5.12 20.58
CA ASP A 352 -28.14 -6.40 21.02
C ASP A 352 -28.93 -7.03 19.87
N LEU A 353 -28.49 -8.20 19.42
CA LEU A 353 -29.15 -8.93 18.33
C LEU A 353 -30.51 -9.50 18.74
N THR A 354 -30.70 -9.81 20.01
CA THR A 354 -31.95 -10.42 20.51
C THR A 354 -33.06 -9.38 20.62
N GLY A 355 -32.74 -8.20 21.16
CA GLY A 355 -33.66 -7.08 21.27
C GLY A 355 -33.71 -6.15 20.06
N GLN A 356 -32.84 -6.35 19.06
CA GLN A 356 -32.66 -5.47 17.88
C GLN A 356 -32.56 -3.98 18.26
N SER A 357 -31.81 -3.69 19.32
CA SER A 357 -31.61 -2.32 19.80
C SER A 357 -30.13 -1.97 19.81
N CYS A 358 -29.81 -0.71 19.51
CA CYS A 358 -28.45 -0.19 19.58
C CYS A 358 -28.37 0.95 20.61
N GLU A 359 -27.44 0.81 21.56
CA GLU A 359 -27.09 1.82 22.57
C GLU A 359 -25.90 2.65 22.08
N ILE A 360 -26.01 3.98 22.11
CA ILE A 360 -24.90 4.88 21.79
C ILE A 360 -23.96 4.99 23.00
N LEU A 361 -22.78 4.40 22.88
CA LEU A 361 -21.73 4.44 23.91
C LEU A 361 -20.98 5.76 23.89
N ALA A 362 -20.67 6.26 22.69
CA ALA A 362 -19.98 7.52 22.47
C ALA A 362 -20.52 8.22 21.22
N SER A 363 -20.58 9.55 21.25
CA SER A 363 -21.00 10.34 20.08
C SER A 363 -20.38 11.74 20.11
N SER A 364 -19.63 12.08 19.07
CA SER A 364 -19.05 13.43 18.93
C SER A 364 -20.10 14.54 18.91
N SER A 365 -21.36 14.23 18.59
CA SER A 365 -22.47 15.19 18.60
C SER A 365 -23.25 15.25 19.93
N ARG A 366 -23.06 14.29 20.85
CA ARG A 366 -23.79 14.23 22.12
C ARG A 366 -23.29 15.32 23.08
N LYS A 367 -24.17 16.23 23.51
CA LYS A 367 -23.83 17.34 24.42
C LYS A 367 -23.65 16.91 25.88
N GLN A 368 -24.34 15.87 26.31
CA GLN A 368 -24.12 15.26 27.61
C GLN A 368 -22.84 14.43 27.57
N ARG A 369 -21.85 14.78 28.39
CA ARG A 369 -20.57 14.05 28.44
C ARG A 369 -20.68 12.79 29.30
N LEU A 370 -20.86 11.65 28.64
CA LEU A 370 -20.84 10.30 29.21
C LEU A 370 -19.60 9.50 28.77
N SER A 371 -18.95 9.92 27.69
CA SER A 371 -17.70 9.37 27.18
C SER A 371 -16.65 10.47 26.95
N PRO A 372 -15.35 10.14 26.89
CA PRO A 372 -14.30 11.08 26.49
C PRO A 372 -14.44 11.61 25.06
N PHE A 373 -15.28 10.99 24.23
CA PHE A 373 -15.50 11.35 22.83
C PHE A 373 -16.81 12.11 22.62
N ASP A 374 -17.50 12.48 23.69
CA ASP A 374 -18.72 13.28 23.59
C ASP A 374 -18.40 14.76 23.48
N ASP A 375 -19.23 15.48 22.72
CA ASP A 375 -19.04 16.92 22.45
C ASP A 375 -17.62 17.24 21.96
N SER A 376 -17.05 16.33 21.17
CA SER A 376 -15.72 16.44 20.55
C SER A 376 -15.85 16.62 19.03
N PRO A 377 -14.77 16.93 18.30
CA PRO A 377 -14.79 16.76 16.86
C PRO A 377 -15.13 15.32 16.46
N PRO A 378 -15.66 15.11 15.25
CA PRO A 378 -15.84 13.78 14.69
C PRO A 378 -14.51 13.03 14.68
N PHE A 379 -14.50 11.86 15.31
CA PHE A 379 -13.39 10.92 15.29
C PHE A 379 -13.70 9.75 14.35
N SER A 380 -12.66 9.12 13.84
CA SER A 380 -12.72 7.89 13.07
C SER A 380 -12.14 6.75 13.89
N VAL A 381 -12.76 5.58 13.80
CA VAL A 381 -12.22 4.33 14.33
C VAL A 381 -12.09 3.38 13.14
N PRO A 382 -10.89 3.26 12.57
CA PRO A 382 -10.68 2.45 11.38
C PRO A 382 -10.70 0.96 11.71
N HIS A 383 -10.35 0.58 12.95
CA HIS A 383 -10.30 -0.82 13.41
C HIS A 383 -10.68 -0.96 14.88
N MET A 384 -11.25 -2.12 15.21
CA MET A 384 -11.69 -2.50 16.54
C MET A 384 -11.47 -4.00 16.71
N VAL A 385 -10.97 -4.41 17.88
CA VAL A 385 -10.74 -5.83 18.21
C VAL A 385 -11.21 -6.13 19.62
N ALA A 386 -11.75 -7.34 19.83
CA ALA A 386 -12.17 -7.82 21.14
C ALA A 386 -10.99 -8.46 21.90
N ASP A 387 -10.68 -7.97 23.09
CA ASP A 387 -9.76 -8.60 24.05
C ASP A 387 -10.60 -9.49 24.98
N VAL A 388 -11.03 -10.64 24.44
CA VAL A 388 -11.93 -11.60 25.11
C VAL A 388 -11.39 -11.99 26.48
N LYS A 389 -10.07 -12.23 26.58
CA LYS A 389 -9.39 -12.61 27.83
C LYS A 389 -9.56 -11.57 28.95
N ARG A 390 -9.68 -10.28 28.61
CA ARG A 390 -9.83 -9.19 29.57
C ARG A 390 -11.22 -8.54 29.52
N HIS A 391 -12.17 -9.13 28.78
CA HIS A 391 -13.53 -8.63 28.61
C HIS A 391 -13.60 -7.14 28.26
N ARG A 392 -12.79 -6.71 27.28
CA ARG A 392 -12.75 -5.31 26.83
C ARG A 392 -12.61 -5.19 25.32
N LEU A 393 -13.04 -4.07 24.77
CA LEU A 393 -12.77 -3.71 23.37
C LEU A 393 -11.49 -2.91 23.30
N LEU A 394 -10.71 -3.09 22.24
CA LEU A 394 -9.59 -2.23 21.88
C LEU A 394 -9.90 -1.55 20.54
N PHE A 395 -9.64 -0.26 20.45
CA PHE A 395 -9.82 0.48 19.20
C PHE A 395 -8.90 1.70 19.13
N ALA A 396 -8.41 1.98 17.93
CA ALA A 396 -7.61 3.17 17.67
C ALA A 396 -8.52 4.29 17.16
N THR A 397 -8.31 5.50 17.64
CA THR A 397 -9.06 6.69 17.23
C THR A 397 -8.15 7.68 16.51
N HIS A 398 -8.66 8.22 15.41
CA HIS A 398 -8.03 9.30 14.67
C HIS A 398 -9.01 10.44 14.47
N THR A 399 -8.60 11.64 14.87
CA THR A 399 -9.31 12.90 14.63
C THR A 399 -8.51 13.67 13.59
N PRO A 400 -9.10 13.99 12.42
CA PRO A 400 -8.40 14.73 11.37
C PRO A 400 -7.84 16.04 11.93
N ALA A 401 -6.56 16.30 11.66
CA ALA A 401 -5.85 17.42 12.27
C ALA A 401 -6.56 18.77 12.03
N ARG A 402 -7.03 19.39 13.11
CA ARG A 402 -7.37 20.82 13.19
C ARG A 402 -6.48 21.48 14.25
N PRO A 403 -6.18 22.79 14.13
CA PRO A 403 -5.21 23.43 15.01
C PRO A 403 -5.74 23.50 16.46
N GLU A 404 -4.85 23.10 17.37
CA GLU A 404 -4.83 23.26 18.84
C GLU A 404 -6.04 22.74 19.65
N GLY A 405 -5.78 21.82 20.59
CA GLY A 405 -6.75 21.31 21.58
C GLY A 405 -7.44 19.98 21.23
N TYR A 406 -7.39 19.55 19.96
CA TYR A 406 -8.14 18.41 19.43
C TYR A 406 -7.43 17.04 19.52
N GLN A 407 -6.30 16.97 20.23
CA GLN A 407 -5.42 15.79 20.26
C GLN A 407 -5.79 14.76 21.34
N LYS A 408 -6.65 15.12 22.30
CA LYS A 408 -6.90 14.29 23.50
C LYS A 408 -7.56 12.94 23.18
N THR A 409 -8.35 12.88 22.12
CA THR A 409 -9.07 11.67 21.71
C THR A 409 -8.23 10.74 20.86
N ASN A 410 -7.07 11.14 20.34
CA ASN A 410 -6.24 10.26 19.50
C ASN A 410 -5.45 9.27 20.36
N GLY A 411 -5.43 8.01 19.92
CA GLY A 411 -4.76 6.96 20.68
C GLY A 411 -5.35 5.58 20.51
N LEU A 412 -4.74 4.61 21.20
CA LEU A 412 -5.35 3.32 21.47
C LEU A 412 -6.19 3.44 22.74
N TRP A 413 -7.47 3.13 22.62
CA TRP A 413 -8.42 3.13 23.72
C TRP A 413 -8.89 1.73 24.01
N CYS A 414 -9.33 1.52 25.25
CA CYS A 414 -10.15 0.38 25.61
C CYS A 414 -11.49 0.80 26.20
N TYR A 415 -12.51 -0.02 25.96
CA TYR A 415 -13.82 0.09 26.56
C TYR A 415 -14.12 -1.19 27.34
N ASP A 416 -14.43 -1.03 28.62
CA ASP A 416 -14.87 -2.09 29.52
C ASP A 416 -16.40 -2.06 29.59
N PRO A 417 -17.11 -3.06 29.02
CA PRO A 417 -18.57 -3.10 29.03
C PRO A 417 -19.18 -3.24 30.43
N ALA A 418 -18.50 -3.93 31.35
CA ALA A 418 -19.01 -4.16 32.70
C ALA A 418 -18.98 -2.86 33.52
N ARG A 419 -17.91 -2.08 33.38
CA ARG A 419 -17.76 -0.77 34.05
C ARG A 419 -18.36 0.38 33.25
N LYS A 420 -18.73 0.16 31.99
CA LYS A 420 -19.12 1.19 31.01
C LYS A 420 -18.11 2.34 30.94
N SER A 421 -16.83 2.02 31.03
CA SER A 421 -15.75 3.02 31.13
C SER A 421 -14.77 2.95 29.97
N PHE A 422 -14.23 4.11 29.60
CA PHE A 422 -13.18 4.24 28.60
C PHE A 422 -11.85 4.55 29.27
N GLU A 423 -10.80 3.87 28.83
CA GLU A 423 -9.43 4.12 29.27
C GLU A 423 -8.52 4.26 28.05
N ARG A 424 -7.73 5.34 28.01
CA ARG A 424 -6.73 5.53 26.96
C ARG A 424 -5.47 4.77 27.35
N LEU A 425 -5.20 3.67 26.66
CA LEU A 425 -4.02 2.85 26.89
C LEU A 425 -2.76 3.49 26.32
N LEU A 426 -2.90 4.19 25.19
CA LEU A 426 -1.78 4.79 24.50
C LEU A 426 -2.18 6.08 23.80
N GLU A 427 -1.37 7.12 23.94
CA GLU A 427 -1.49 8.32 23.11
C GLU A 427 -0.76 8.11 21.78
N ILE A 428 -1.44 8.41 20.68
CA ILE A 428 -0.88 8.36 19.33
C ILE A 428 -0.95 9.77 18.75
N SER A 429 0.14 10.21 18.13
CA SER A 429 0.26 11.53 17.51
C SER A 429 -0.87 11.76 16.50
N PRO A 430 -1.44 12.98 16.45
CA PRO A 430 -2.48 13.32 15.47
C PRO A 430 -2.04 13.20 14.02
N PHE A 431 -0.72 13.21 13.76
CA PHE A 431 -0.16 13.03 12.43
C PHE A 431 0.08 11.55 12.09
N ALA A 432 -0.04 10.65 13.07
CA ALA A 432 0.11 9.22 12.89
C ALA A 432 -1.27 8.55 12.76
N GLU A 433 -1.90 8.70 11.59
CA GLU A 433 -3.14 7.99 11.28
C GLU A 433 -2.93 6.47 11.37
N THR A 434 -3.81 5.77 12.08
CA THR A 434 -3.82 4.31 12.09
C THR A 434 -4.73 3.86 10.95
N SER A 435 -4.28 2.96 10.09
CA SER A 435 -5.07 2.42 8.99
C SER A 435 -5.41 0.95 9.16
N GLY A 436 -4.93 0.30 10.23
CA GLY A 436 -5.01 -1.14 10.44
C GLY A 436 -4.69 -1.58 11.85
N SER A 437 -5.26 -2.73 12.26
CA SER A 437 -4.82 -3.48 13.43
C SER A 437 -4.86 -4.98 13.20
N SER A 438 -4.01 -5.74 13.88
CA SER A 438 -4.06 -7.20 13.88
C SER A 438 -5.11 -7.71 14.86
N THR A 439 -5.45 -8.98 14.78
CA THR A 439 -6.04 -9.68 15.92
C THR A 439 -5.06 -9.78 17.08
N ILE A 440 -5.57 -10.08 18.26
CA ILE A 440 -4.74 -10.22 19.46
C ILE A 440 -4.11 -11.60 19.45
N VAL A 441 -2.78 -11.64 19.36
CA VAL A 441 -2.00 -12.88 19.40
C VAL A 441 -0.95 -12.76 20.49
N ASN A 442 -0.87 -13.77 21.37
CA ASN A 442 0.09 -13.81 22.48
C ASN A 442 0.10 -12.54 23.36
N ASP A 443 -1.10 -12.04 23.70
CA ASP A 443 -1.32 -10.79 24.45
C ASP A 443 -0.69 -9.54 23.79
N LYS A 444 -0.54 -9.54 22.47
CA LYS A 444 -0.05 -8.40 21.69
C LYS A 444 -1.04 -8.04 20.60
N VAL A 445 -1.08 -6.76 20.27
CA VAL A 445 -1.78 -6.24 19.10
C VAL A 445 -0.83 -5.38 18.28
N LEU A 446 -0.87 -5.52 16.96
CA LEU A 446 -0.19 -4.63 16.04
C LEU A 446 -1.16 -3.54 15.59
N LEU A 447 -0.70 -2.30 15.58
CA LEU A 447 -1.34 -1.16 14.93
C LEU A 447 -0.41 -0.69 13.81
N TRP A 448 -0.96 -0.25 12.69
CA TRP A 448 -0.12 0.27 11.61
C TRP A 448 -0.79 1.40 10.84
N HIS A 449 0.06 2.17 10.17
CA HIS A 449 -0.33 3.08 9.10
C HIS A 449 -0.04 2.44 7.73
N HIS A 450 -0.81 2.82 6.71
CA HIS A 450 -0.76 2.21 5.39
C HIS A 450 0.65 2.27 4.79
N VAL A 451 1.40 3.35 5.05
CA VAL A 451 2.74 3.59 4.46
C VAL A 451 3.83 3.99 5.45
N GLY A 452 3.53 3.98 6.76
CA GLY A 452 4.28 4.81 7.70
C GLY A 452 4.99 4.05 8.80
N TRP A 453 4.33 3.10 9.45
CA TRP A 453 4.84 2.51 10.68
C TRP A 453 4.05 1.29 11.12
N VAL A 454 4.68 0.46 11.96
CA VAL A 454 4.07 -0.64 12.69
C VAL A 454 4.42 -0.51 14.16
N LEU A 455 3.39 -0.50 15.00
CA LEU A 455 3.47 -0.37 16.44
C LEU A 455 2.90 -1.63 17.08
N GLN A 456 3.66 -2.28 17.95
CA GLN A 456 3.18 -3.37 18.77
C GLN A 456 2.82 -2.83 20.15
N VAL A 457 1.68 -3.27 20.71
CA VAL A 457 1.32 -2.99 22.10
C VAL A 457 1.23 -4.30 22.86
N ASP A 458 2.04 -4.45 23.90
CA ASP A 458 1.94 -5.56 24.85
C ASP A 458 0.79 -5.29 25.81
N LEU A 459 -0.27 -6.11 25.75
CA LEU A 459 -1.50 -5.93 26.52
C LEU A 459 -1.39 -6.39 27.98
N LYS A 460 -0.31 -7.10 28.36
CA LYS A 460 -0.02 -7.42 29.76
C LYS A 460 0.56 -6.21 30.48
N THR A 461 1.47 -5.51 29.81
CA THR A 461 2.24 -4.40 30.40
C THR A 461 1.73 -3.02 30.00
N GLY A 462 0.89 -2.94 28.97
CA GLY A 462 0.47 -1.68 28.34
C GLY A 462 1.60 -0.98 27.56
N LYS A 463 2.77 -1.61 27.44
CA LYS A 463 3.95 -0.96 26.86
C LYS A 463 3.92 -1.03 25.33
N PRO A 464 4.05 0.11 24.63
CA PRO A 464 4.20 0.13 23.19
C PRO A 464 5.64 -0.15 22.77
N SER A 465 5.82 -0.68 21.57
CA SER A 465 7.11 -0.89 20.91
C SER A 465 6.97 -0.58 19.43
N LEU A 466 7.72 0.41 18.93
CA LEU A 466 7.71 0.76 17.52
C LEU A 466 8.57 -0.25 16.76
N LEU A 467 7.91 -1.12 15.99
CA LEU A 467 8.57 -2.19 15.24
C LEU A 467 9.23 -1.67 13.96
N TYR A 468 8.55 -0.76 13.27
CA TYR A 468 8.98 -0.21 11.98
C TYR A 468 8.47 1.22 11.83
N SER A 469 9.27 2.08 11.17
CA SER A 469 8.83 3.41 10.73
C SER A 469 9.57 3.83 9.46
N PHE A 470 8.80 4.12 8.41
CA PHE A 470 9.27 4.80 7.21
C PHE A 470 9.42 6.30 7.52
N ASN A 471 10.56 6.89 7.17
CA ASN A 471 10.91 8.32 7.31
C ASN A 471 11.35 8.85 8.68
N HIS A 472 11.21 8.14 9.81
CA HIS A 472 11.65 8.57 11.16
C HIS A 472 11.19 9.96 11.65
N ARG A 473 10.47 10.75 10.83
CA ARG A 473 10.18 12.16 11.08
C ARG A 473 9.06 12.36 12.09
N ASP A 474 8.17 11.38 12.20
CA ASP A 474 6.99 11.50 13.05
C ASP A 474 7.20 10.79 14.38
N GLN A 475 7.06 11.55 15.47
CA GLN A 475 6.91 10.98 16.79
C GLN A 475 5.52 10.34 16.89
N ILE A 476 5.42 9.07 16.51
CA ILE A 476 4.13 8.32 16.46
C ILE A 476 3.52 8.21 17.85
N VAL A 477 4.35 7.88 18.85
CA VAL A 477 3.99 7.85 20.26
C VAL A 477 4.96 8.78 21.00
N PRO A 478 4.46 9.69 21.85
CA PRO A 478 5.31 10.51 22.69
C PRO A 478 6.34 9.66 23.47
N GLY A 479 7.61 10.02 23.35
CA GLY A 479 8.72 9.32 24.01
C GLY A 479 9.26 8.07 23.29
N LEU A 480 8.64 7.56 22.23
CA LEU A 480 9.22 6.49 21.41
C LEU A 480 10.17 7.06 20.35
N ASN A 481 11.39 6.50 20.28
CA ASN A 481 12.40 6.90 19.31
C ASN A 481 12.25 6.12 18.00
N SER A 482 11.86 6.81 16.93
CA SER A 482 11.70 6.26 15.59
C SER A 482 13.01 5.83 14.92
N ALA A 483 14.17 6.30 15.39
CA ALA A 483 15.48 5.96 14.84
C ALA A 483 16.01 4.59 15.29
N LYS A 484 15.35 3.93 16.26
CA LYS A 484 15.79 2.65 16.83
C LYS A 484 14.70 1.58 16.75
N THR A 485 14.17 1.36 15.55
CA THR A 485 13.20 0.29 15.33
C THR A 485 13.91 -1.04 15.12
N PRO A 486 13.38 -2.17 15.64
CA PRO A 486 13.96 -3.50 15.42
C PRO A 486 14.04 -3.90 13.96
N TYR A 487 13.09 -3.46 13.13
CA TYR A 487 13.09 -3.64 11.69
C TYR A 487 13.51 -2.31 11.05
N ASN A 488 14.82 -2.06 11.01
CA ASN A 488 15.40 -0.84 10.42
C ASN A 488 15.71 -1.06 8.93
N ASN A 489 15.80 -0.01 8.13
CA ASN A 489 16.08 -0.12 6.67
C ASN A 489 15.04 -0.88 5.84
N LEU A 490 13.90 -1.24 6.44
CA LEU A 490 12.79 -1.78 5.66
C LEU A 490 12.34 -0.70 4.66
N PRO A 491 12.25 -1.04 3.36
CA PRO A 491 11.72 -0.14 2.34
C PRO A 491 10.27 0.21 2.66
N MET A 492 9.71 1.17 1.93
CA MET A 492 8.28 1.47 2.02
C MET A 492 7.45 0.23 1.66
N VAL A 493 7.02 -0.50 2.68
CA VAL A 493 6.07 -1.62 2.61
C VAL A 493 4.72 -1.17 3.10
N PHE A 494 3.69 -1.93 2.73
CA PHE A 494 2.31 -1.66 3.08
C PHE A 494 1.73 -2.86 3.82
N GLY A 495 0.85 -2.58 4.78
CA GLY A 495 0.14 -3.62 5.51
C GLY A 495 -0.85 -4.40 4.64
N PRO A 496 -1.53 -5.40 5.20
CA PRO A 496 -1.50 -5.81 6.60
C PRO A 496 -0.16 -6.43 7.03
N TYR A 497 0.11 -6.42 8.34
CA TYR A 497 1.35 -6.90 8.94
C TYR A 497 1.11 -7.98 9.98
N ALA A 498 2.06 -8.91 10.12
CA ALA A 498 2.10 -9.90 11.18
C ALA A 498 3.53 -10.06 11.72
N GLU A 499 3.70 -10.31 13.02
CA GLU A 499 5.00 -10.69 13.60
C GLU A 499 4.92 -12.16 14.03
N ILE A 500 5.79 -13.00 13.47
CA ILE A 500 5.88 -14.44 13.77
C ILE A 500 7.36 -14.79 13.90
N ASP A 501 7.76 -15.36 15.04
CA ASP A 501 9.12 -15.84 15.32
C ASP A 501 10.25 -14.88 14.95
N GLY A 502 10.09 -13.60 15.32
CA GLY A 502 11.11 -12.58 15.05
C GLY A 502 11.18 -12.15 13.58
N TRP A 503 10.16 -12.46 12.78
CA TRP A 503 9.98 -11.94 11.43
C TRP A 503 8.76 -11.04 11.36
N LEU A 504 8.93 -9.85 10.77
CA LEU A 504 7.82 -8.98 10.38
C LEU A 504 7.42 -9.32 8.94
N TRP A 505 6.19 -9.80 8.77
CA TRP A 505 5.59 -10.14 7.48
C TRP A 505 4.67 -9.02 6.98
N TRP A 506 4.56 -8.89 5.66
CA TRP A 506 3.64 -7.96 4.99
C TRP A 506 3.13 -8.56 3.67
N VAL A 507 1.99 -8.09 3.17
CA VAL A 507 1.36 -8.64 1.94
C VAL A 507 1.68 -7.85 0.67
N HIS A 508 1.79 -6.52 0.75
CA HIS A 508 2.04 -5.72 -0.44
C HIS A 508 3.47 -5.90 -0.96
N GLY A 509 3.61 -6.57 -2.09
CA GLY A 509 4.92 -7.13 -2.47
C GLY A 509 5.39 -8.16 -1.45
N PHE A 510 4.49 -9.10 -1.13
CA PHE A 510 4.56 -10.16 -0.13
C PHE A 510 5.99 -10.52 0.26
N GLY A 511 6.29 -10.36 1.54
CA GLY A 511 7.64 -10.53 2.04
C GLY A 511 7.71 -10.52 3.55
N ARG A 512 8.93 -10.67 4.04
CA ARG A 512 9.23 -10.64 5.46
C ARG A 512 10.61 -10.07 5.74
N MET A 513 10.82 -9.61 6.96
CA MET A 513 12.11 -9.10 7.42
C MET A 513 12.46 -9.69 8.78
N SER A 514 13.70 -10.14 8.93
CA SER A 514 14.23 -10.67 10.18
C SER A 514 14.56 -9.54 11.15
N LYS A 515 14.12 -9.66 12.39
CA LYS A 515 14.43 -8.74 13.49
C LYS A 515 15.90 -8.79 13.89
N GLU A 516 16.52 -9.96 13.76
CA GLU A 516 17.89 -10.19 14.22
C GLU A 516 18.91 -9.71 13.19
N THR A 517 18.69 -10.04 11.92
CA THR A 517 19.66 -9.79 10.85
C THR A 517 19.32 -8.57 10.01
N ASN A 518 18.11 -8.01 10.14
CA ASN A 518 17.54 -7.04 9.19
C ASN A 518 17.54 -7.56 7.75
N PHE A 519 17.66 -8.88 7.56
CA PHE A 519 17.54 -9.48 6.24
C PHE A 519 16.10 -9.37 5.77
N THR A 520 15.92 -8.79 4.59
CA THR A 520 14.63 -8.63 3.92
C THR A 520 14.51 -9.70 2.85
N GLN A 521 13.40 -10.43 2.87
CA GLN A 521 13.09 -11.45 1.88
C GLN A 521 11.75 -11.11 1.24
N THR A 522 11.76 -10.70 -0.02
CA THR A 522 10.52 -10.71 -0.83
C THR A 522 10.26 -12.15 -1.28
N LEU A 523 9.00 -12.54 -1.30
CA LEU A 523 8.53 -13.92 -1.41
C LEU A 523 7.61 -14.06 -2.64
N PRO A 524 7.63 -15.21 -3.33
CA PRO A 524 6.64 -15.47 -4.36
C PRO A 524 5.25 -15.56 -3.74
N TRP A 525 4.20 -15.25 -4.51
CA TRP A 525 2.86 -15.58 -4.06
C TRP A 525 2.72 -17.10 -3.92
N PRO A 526 1.84 -17.63 -3.04
CA PRO A 526 1.75 -19.07 -2.78
C PRO A 526 1.48 -19.94 -4.02
N ASP A 527 0.80 -19.42 -5.06
CA ASP A 527 0.58 -20.14 -6.32
C ASP A 527 1.69 -19.91 -7.37
N GLY A 528 2.79 -19.27 -6.98
CA GLY A 528 3.92 -18.94 -7.84
C GLY A 528 3.68 -17.72 -8.74
N THR A 529 2.51 -17.09 -8.69
CA THR A 529 2.24 -15.87 -9.48
C THR A 529 2.86 -14.63 -8.83
N GLN A 530 2.88 -13.52 -9.56
CA GLN A 530 3.22 -12.23 -8.98
C GLN A 530 2.07 -11.74 -8.11
N VAL A 531 2.39 -11.16 -6.96
CA VAL A 531 1.42 -10.53 -6.07
C VAL A 531 0.60 -9.51 -6.86
N HIS A 532 -0.72 -9.70 -6.88
CA HIS A 532 -1.60 -8.73 -7.50
C HIS A 532 -1.68 -7.50 -6.58
N ASP A 533 -1.31 -6.32 -7.11
CA ASP A 533 -1.54 -5.03 -6.45
C ASP A 533 -3.05 -4.74 -6.44
N THR A 534 -3.76 -5.45 -5.58
CA THR A 534 -5.21 -5.34 -5.40
C THR A 534 -5.53 -4.38 -4.27
N GLY A 535 -6.76 -3.87 -4.26
CA GLY A 535 -7.18 -2.92 -3.23
C GLY A 535 -7.37 -3.57 -1.86
N PHE A 536 -7.44 -4.90 -1.79
CA PHE A 536 -7.71 -5.65 -0.57
C PHE A 536 -6.70 -6.79 -0.39
N MET A 537 -6.05 -6.82 0.78
CA MET A 537 -5.05 -7.81 1.17
C MET A 537 -5.31 -8.27 2.60
N TYR A 538 -4.94 -9.51 2.91
CA TYR A 538 -5.16 -10.13 4.21
C TYR A 538 -3.92 -10.91 4.69
N LEU A 539 -3.63 -10.77 5.98
CA LEU A 539 -2.53 -11.44 6.67
C LEU A 539 -2.89 -11.61 8.12
N GLU A 540 -3.06 -12.85 8.57
CA GLU A 540 -3.38 -13.13 9.96
C GLU A 540 -2.71 -14.41 10.47
N PRO A 541 -1.88 -14.33 11.52
CA PRO A 541 -1.31 -15.52 12.16
C PRO A 541 -2.40 -16.28 12.93
N LEU A 542 -2.34 -17.63 12.92
CA LEU A 542 -3.28 -18.46 13.70
C LEU A 542 -2.99 -18.46 15.21
N GLY A 543 -1.82 -17.94 15.61
CA GLY A 543 -1.38 -17.87 17.01
C GLY A 543 -0.69 -19.13 17.53
N ASP A 544 -0.57 -20.17 16.71
CA ASP A 544 0.23 -21.38 16.96
C ASP A 544 1.74 -21.16 16.78
N GLY A 545 2.14 -20.06 16.13
CA GLY A 545 3.53 -19.74 15.80
C GLY A 545 4.02 -20.36 14.48
N GLU A 546 3.26 -21.30 13.92
CA GLU A 546 3.66 -22.08 12.74
C GLU A 546 2.79 -21.82 11.52
N SER A 547 1.63 -21.17 11.69
CA SER A 547 0.64 -21.01 10.63
C SER A 547 0.20 -19.57 10.42
N LEU A 548 -0.03 -19.25 9.15
CA LEU A 548 -0.41 -17.93 8.69
C LEU A 548 -1.45 -18.04 7.57
N VAL A 549 -2.54 -17.28 7.65
CA VAL A 549 -3.42 -17.08 6.51
C VAL A 549 -2.98 -15.82 5.76
N VAL A 550 -2.79 -15.96 4.45
CA VAL A 550 -2.49 -14.86 3.54
C VAL A 550 -3.50 -14.86 2.40
N GLY A 551 -3.84 -13.69 1.88
CA GLY A 551 -4.60 -13.63 0.64
C GLY A 551 -4.88 -12.22 0.15
N ASP A 552 -5.63 -12.18 -0.94
CA ASP A 552 -5.99 -10.97 -1.68
C ASP A 552 -7.44 -11.09 -2.19
N GLU A 553 -7.84 -10.19 -3.10
CA GLU A 553 -9.17 -10.25 -3.73
C GLU A 553 -9.41 -11.53 -4.56
N SER A 554 -8.37 -12.31 -4.88
CA SER A 554 -8.45 -13.45 -5.79
C SER A 554 -8.41 -14.78 -5.07
N SER A 555 -7.65 -14.89 -3.97
CA SER A 555 -7.42 -16.16 -3.29
C SER A 555 -7.03 -15.99 -1.82
N PHE A 556 -7.37 -16.99 -1.00
CA PHE A 556 -6.85 -17.15 0.36
C PHE A 556 -6.09 -18.45 0.49
N TRP A 557 -4.99 -18.41 1.23
CA TRP A 557 -4.04 -19.50 1.42
C TRP A 557 -3.73 -19.66 2.90
N LEU A 558 -3.59 -20.91 3.33
CA LEU A 558 -2.97 -21.25 4.60
C LEU A 558 -1.53 -21.68 4.34
N LEU A 559 -0.60 -21.01 5.00
CA LEU A 559 0.82 -21.34 4.98
C LEU A 559 1.20 -22.03 6.29
N THR A 560 1.89 -23.17 6.18
CA THR A 560 2.58 -23.82 7.30
C THR A 560 4.06 -23.52 7.17
N LEU A 561 4.59 -22.77 8.13
CA LEU A 561 5.94 -22.22 8.11
C LEU A 561 6.99 -23.29 8.42
N LYS A 562 8.23 -23.03 7.98
CA LYS A 562 9.42 -23.76 8.42
C LYS A 562 9.75 -23.33 9.86
N ASP A 563 10.31 -24.24 10.64
CA ASP A 563 10.78 -23.91 11.98
C ASP A 563 11.81 -22.76 11.90
N ALA A 564 11.57 -21.68 12.65
CA ALA A 564 12.39 -20.47 12.56
C ALA A 564 13.88 -20.69 12.90
N SER A 565 14.21 -21.81 13.54
CA SER A 565 15.57 -22.23 13.86
C SER A 565 16.37 -22.79 12.67
N ASN A 566 15.75 -22.99 11.50
CA ASN A 566 16.40 -23.51 10.31
C ASN A 566 16.09 -22.60 9.10
N PRO A 567 16.80 -21.45 8.97
CA PRO A 567 16.54 -20.42 7.97
C PRO A 567 16.77 -20.87 6.54
#